data_AF-A0AAN4TJ02-F1
#
_entry.id   AF-A0AAN4TJ02-F1
#
_cell.length_a   1.000
_cell.length_b   1.000
_cell.length_c   1.000
_cell.angle_alpha   90.00
_cell.angle_beta   90.00
_cell.angle_gamma   90.00
#
_symmetry.space_group_name_H-M   'P 1'
#
loop_
_entity.id
_entity.type
_entity.pdbx_description
1 polymer ?
#
loop_
_entity_poly.entity_id
_entity_poly.type
_entity_poly.pdbx_seq_one_letter_code
_entity_poly.pdbx_strand_id
1 'polypeptide(L)' 'MHRPLMLACATVWLLLICACQSSSPTPPVMMACQPPPIPPAWFMEAREANLTLRLLGELSPSPTTAIRD' A
#
# COMPACT_ATOMS: atom_id res chain seq x y z
N MET A 1 -23.84 -10.01 -45.47
CA MET A 1 -23.09 -11.02 -44.67
C MET A 1 -22.33 -10.36 -43.51
N HIS A 2 -23.02 -9.74 -42.55
CA HIS A 2 -22.35 -9.09 -41.39
C HIS A 2 -22.88 -9.61 -40.04
N ARG A 3 -24.15 -10.03 -40.00
CA ARG A 3 -24.77 -10.66 -38.82
C ARG A 3 -24.01 -11.87 -38.23
N PRO A 4 -23.51 -12.84 -39.02
CA PRO A 4 -22.81 -13.99 -38.44
C PRO A 4 -21.45 -13.60 -37.84
N LEU A 5 -20.77 -12.61 -38.42
CA LEU A 5 -19.49 -12.10 -37.93
C LEU A 5 -19.66 -11.40 -36.58
N MET A 6 -20.70 -10.59 -36.44
CA MET A 6 -21.02 -9.89 -35.17
C MET A 6 -21.38 -10.88 -34.06
N LEU A 7 -22.09 -11.96 -34.39
CA LEU A 7 -22.46 -12.99 -33.42
C LEU A 7 -21.22 -13.76 -32.92
N ALA A 8 -20.32 -14.14 -33.84
CA ALA A 8 -19.08 -14.81 -33.49
C ALA A 8 -18.14 -13.90 -32.67
N CYS A 9 -18.10 -12.61 -32.98
CA CYS A 9 -17.33 -11.64 -32.20
C CYS A 9 -17.87 -11.54 -30.77
N ALA A 10 -19.19 -11.39 -30.62
CA ALA A 10 -19.83 -11.29 -29.31
C ALA A 10 -19.62 -12.54 -28.45
N THR A 11 -19.68 -13.74 -29.04
CA THR A 11 -19.46 -14.99 -28.29
C THR A 11 -18.01 -15.16 -27.85
N VAL A 12 -17.04 -14.88 -28.73
CA VAL A 12 -15.62 -14.91 -28.37
C VAL A 12 -15.31 -13.91 -27.26
N TRP A 13 -15.87 -12.70 -27.34
CA TRP A 13 -15.65 -11.67 -26.34
C TRP A 13 -16.25 -12.04 -24.98
N LEU A 14 -17.45 -12.61 -24.97
CA LEU A 14 -18.09 -13.10 -23.75
C LEU A 14 -17.28 -14.22 -23.09
N LEU A 15 -16.78 -15.18 -23.88
CA LEU A 15 -15.97 -16.30 -23.38
C LEU A 15 -14.63 -15.82 -22.81
N LEU A 16 -14.00 -14.83 -23.43
CA LEU A 16 -12.74 -14.25 -22.96
C LEU A 16 -12.90 -13.56 -21.60
N ILE A 17 -13.99 -12.79 -21.42
CA ILE A 17 -14.28 -12.11 -20.15
C ILE A 17 -14.63 -13.12 -19.06
N CYS A 18 -15.45 -14.14 -19.37
CA CYS A 18 -15.82 -15.18 -18.42
C CYS A 18 -14.62 -16.05 -18.00
N ALA A 19 -13.70 -16.37 -18.92
CA ALA A 19 -12.50 -17.14 -18.62
C ALA A 19 -11.50 -16.35 -17.77
N CYS A 20 -11.38 -15.04 -17.95
CA CYS A 20 -10.51 -14.19 -17.14
C CYS A 20 -10.90 -14.14 -15.65
N GLN A 21 -12.19 -14.27 -15.32
CA GLN A 21 -12.65 -14.29 -13.92
C GLN A 21 -12.20 -15.55 -13.16
N SER A 22 -11.88 -16.65 -13.87
CA SER A 22 -11.43 -17.91 -13.26
C SER A 22 -9.91 -17.99 -13.06
N SER A 23 -9.14 -17.02 -13.58
CA SER A 23 -7.68 -16.98 -13.45
C SER A 23 -7.22 -16.03 -12.33
N SER A 24 -8.08 -15.75 -11.35
CA SER A 24 -7.56 -15.28 -10.08
C SER A 24 -6.81 -16.47 -9.46
N PRO A 25 -5.51 -16.36 -9.14
CA PRO A 25 -4.84 -17.40 -8.39
C PRO A 25 -5.67 -17.60 -7.12
N THR A 26 -6.11 -18.83 -6.88
CA THR A 26 -6.79 -19.17 -5.64
C THR A 26 -5.89 -18.62 -4.53
N PRO A 27 -6.36 -17.66 -3.71
CA PRO A 27 -5.53 -17.18 -2.62
C PRO A 27 -5.09 -18.44 -1.86
N PRO A 28 -3.78 -18.59 -1.56
CA PRO A 28 -3.30 -19.79 -0.89
C PRO A 28 -4.24 -20.03 0.28
N VAL A 29 -4.84 -21.23 0.33
CA VAL A 29 -5.74 -21.68 1.40
C VAL A 29 -5.31 -20.99 2.66
N MET A 30 -6.14 -20.08 3.18
CA MET A 30 -5.78 -19.12 4.23
C MET A 30 -4.93 -19.85 5.26
N MET A 31 -3.60 -19.77 5.09
CA MET A 31 -2.67 -20.24 6.09
C MET A 31 -3.00 -19.29 7.21
N ALA A 32 -3.73 -19.78 8.21
CA ALA A 32 -4.21 -18.96 9.30
C ALA A 32 -3.04 -18.08 9.71
N CYS A 33 -3.11 -16.79 9.36
CA CYS A 33 -1.95 -15.93 9.48
C CYS A 33 -1.57 -16.00 10.94
N GLN A 34 -0.34 -16.41 11.22
CA GLN A 34 0.10 -16.44 12.61
C GLN A 34 -0.04 -15.00 13.14
N PRO A 35 -0.55 -14.83 14.37
CA PRO A 35 -0.61 -13.52 14.97
C PRO A 35 0.76 -12.84 14.85
N PRO A 36 0.80 -11.55 14.51
CA PRO A 36 2.06 -10.83 14.48
C PRO A 36 2.75 -10.96 15.85
N PRO A 37 4.09 -11.01 15.89
CA PRO A 37 4.81 -11.10 17.15
C PRO A 37 4.44 -9.93 18.05
N ILE A 38 4.40 -10.18 19.36
CA ILE A 38 4.15 -9.14 20.35
C ILE A 38 5.23 -8.07 20.17
N PRO A 39 4.85 -6.79 19.93
CA PRO A 39 5.83 -5.73 19.80
C PRO A 39 6.62 -5.63 21.11
N PRO A 40 7.93 -5.36 21.03
CA PRO A 40 8.75 -5.24 22.22
C PRO A 40 8.25 -4.09 23.10
N ALA A 41 8.36 -4.24 24.42
CA ALA A 41 7.78 -3.32 25.40
C ALA A 41 8.19 -1.84 25.21
N TRP A 42 9.39 -1.60 24.65
CA TRP A 42 9.88 -0.25 24.34
C TRP A 42 9.07 0.48 23.26
N PHE A 43 8.28 -0.23 22.46
CA PHE A 43 7.40 0.37 21.45
C PHE A 43 6.15 1.02 22.09
N MET A 44 5.80 0.63 23.31
CA MET A 44 4.69 1.22 24.09
C MET A 44 5.15 2.31 25.06
N GLU A 45 6.45 2.68 25.03
CA GLU A 45 6.99 3.74 25.87
C GLU A 45 6.25 5.06 25.60
N ALA A 46 5.93 5.79 26.65
CA ALA A 46 5.27 7.08 26.53
C ALA A 46 6.16 8.02 25.70
N ARG A 47 5.73 8.33 24.48
CA ARG A 47 6.41 9.31 23.64
C ARG A 47 6.30 10.66 24.35
N GLU A 48 7.43 11.23 24.76
CA GLU A 48 7.46 12.58 25.33
C GLU A 48 6.72 13.52 24.36
N ALA A 49 5.67 14.21 24.85
CA ALA A 49 4.79 15.02 24.02
C ALA A 49 5.54 16.09 23.21
N ASN A 50 6.69 16.54 23.75
CA ASN A 50 7.53 17.57 23.17
C ASN A 50 8.76 17.01 22.40
N LEU A 51 8.91 15.69 22.30
CA LEU A 51 10.11 15.06 21.71
C LEU A 51 10.34 15.50 20.26
N THR A 52 9.27 15.57 19.46
CA THR A 52 9.37 16.00 18.06
C THR A 52 9.84 17.45 17.96
N LEU A 53 9.29 18.34 18.75
CA LEU A 53 9.63 19.77 18.72
C LEU A 53 11.06 20.00 19.23
N ARG A 54 11.48 19.27 20.26
CA ARG A 54 12.86 19.31 20.75
C ARG A 54 13.84 18.83 19.69
N LEU A 55 13.59 17.66 19.09
CA LEU A 55 14.44 17.14 18.02
C LEU A 55 14.48 18.06 16.80
N LEU A 56 13.35 18.67 16.44
CA LEU A 56 13.30 19.67 15.37
C LEU A 56 14.15 20.90 15.70
N GLY A 57 14.16 21.36 16.96
CA GLY A 57 15.01 22.46 17.40
C GLY A 57 16.51 22.12 17.34
N GLU A 58 16.88 20.91 17.78
CA GLU A 58 18.27 20.42 17.75
C GLU A 58 18.78 20.14 16.33
N LEU A 59 17.91 19.60 15.46
CA LEU A 59 18.26 19.23 14.08
C LEU A 59 18.13 20.41 13.11
N SER A 60 17.39 21.45 13.49
CA SER A 60 17.30 22.66 12.67
C SER A 60 18.65 23.37 12.73
N PRO A 61 19.23 23.77 11.58
CA PRO A 61 20.37 24.66 11.60
C PRO A 61 19.96 25.93 12.36
N SER A 62 20.71 26.24 13.41
CA SER A 62 20.54 27.50 14.15
C SER A 62 20.61 28.64 13.14
N PRO A 63 19.69 29.64 13.18
CA PRO A 63 19.75 30.77 12.28
C PRO A 63 21.08 31.48 12.53
N THR A 64 22.05 31.22 11.64
CA THR A 64 23.31 31.93 11.64
C THR A 64 22.94 33.36 11.29
N THR A 65 23.19 34.28 12.23
CA THR A 65 23.02 35.71 12.03
C THR A 65 23.76 36.08 10.77
N ALA A 66 23.05 36.38 9.68
CA ALA A 66 23.66 36.86 8.46
C ALA A 66 24.28 38.23 8.77
N ILE A 67 25.59 38.26 8.98
CA ILE A 67 26.36 39.50 9.06
C ILE A 67 26.25 40.13 7.67
N ARG A 68 25.60 41.29 7.58
CA ARG A 68 25.48 42.07 6.35
C ARG A 68 26.82 42.78 6.13
N ASP A 69 27.50 42.46 5.02
CA ASP A 69 28.66 43.19 4.50
C ASP A 69 28.32 44.65 4.14
#